data_AF-A0A0E0NXJ2-F1
#
_entry.id   AF-A0A0E0NXJ2-F1
#
_cell.length_a   1.000
_cell.length_b   1.000
_cell.length_c   1.000
_cell.angle_alpha   90.00
_cell.angle_beta   90.00
_cell.angle_gamma   90.00
#
_symmetry.space_group_name_H-M   'P 1'
#
loop_
_entity.id
_entity.type
_entity.pdbx_description
1 polymer ?
#
loop_
_entity_poly.entity_id
_entity_poly.type
_entity_poly.pdbx_seq_one_letter_code
_entity_poly.pdbx_strand_id
1 'polypeptide(L)'
;MAMAASSSSSWCALKQSCVALLMALACCLTTCARGAVEALYVLGDSQADVGNNNYLPASLLKANYPHNGVDYPGGKPTGRFSNGYNFVDLLAYTCMHTRCERRSERATMGSCTLSSGGVCVVVVLLCLAACCLTCARGAVPAIYVLGDSQADVGNNNYLLHSLLKANFPHNGIDYPGGKPTGRFSNGYNFVDLIAISLGVPSPPPYLSISSKPMNSSVYLKGVNFASGGAGVSNLTNLAQCISFDEQIEGDYHRVHEALGKQLGIPGAKAHLAKSLFVVAIGGNDIINDLLLSPVSELLRSRDEIVSNLENTLKRQLQTLYDLGMRRLFFVGIAPLGCCPLIRELNPTKECDAQANYMATRLNDAAVVLLRDMSETHPDFTYSFFDTYTAVLQSIRYKEVKAACCGLGDNNAMFLCSPASVYCDNRTSYMFWDVVHPTQAAVEKLMKIAFDGSAPLVSPKNIKQLTES
;
A
#
# COMPACT_ATOMS: atom_id res chain seq x y z
N MET A 1 14.47 -38.09 -63.00
CA MET A 1 13.91 -38.36 -61.66
C MET A 1 14.47 -37.33 -60.70
N ALA A 2 13.54 -36.60 -60.05
CA ALA A 2 13.66 -35.68 -58.91
C ALA A 2 14.25 -36.35 -57.65
N MET A 3 14.63 -35.74 -56.50
CA MET A 3 14.71 -34.40 -55.87
C MET A 3 15.49 -34.66 -54.54
N ALA A 4 16.43 -33.85 -54.03
CA ALA A 4 16.35 -32.54 -53.36
C ALA A 4 15.77 -32.51 -51.93
N ALA A 5 16.49 -31.80 -51.04
CA ALA A 5 16.38 -31.68 -49.58
C ALA A 5 15.52 -30.49 -49.09
N SER A 6 15.12 -30.46 -47.80
CA SER A 6 15.25 -29.27 -46.93
C SER A 6 14.74 -29.51 -45.49
N SER A 7 15.57 -29.14 -44.51
CA SER A 7 15.24 -28.98 -43.08
C SER A 7 15.92 -27.69 -42.59
N SER A 8 15.22 -26.55 -42.67
CA SER A 8 15.77 -25.24 -42.27
C SER A 8 14.74 -24.20 -41.80
N SER A 9 13.47 -24.58 -41.55
CA SER A 9 12.37 -23.59 -41.39
C SER A 9 11.98 -23.21 -39.95
N SER A 10 12.42 -23.91 -38.90
CA SER A 10 11.92 -23.67 -37.52
C SER A 10 12.73 -22.68 -36.68
N TRP A 11 14.03 -22.50 -36.96
CA TRP A 11 14.89 -21.55 -36.24
C TRP A 11 14.85 -20.12 -36.80
N CYS A 12 14.38 -19.95 -38.04
CA CYS A 12 14.20 -18.64 -38.67
C CYS A 12 12.98 -17.89 -38.11
N ALA A 13 11.91 -18.62 -37.78
CA ALA A 13 10.67 -18.05 -37.24
C ALA A 13 10.85 -17.44 -35.84
N LEU A 14 11.64 -18.07 -34.97
CA LEU A 14 11.90 -17.54 -33.61
C LEU A 14 12.77 -16.27 -33.63
N LYS A 15 13.74 -16.18 -34.55
CA LYS A 15 14.53 -14.96 -34.76
C LYS A 15 13.70 -13.83 -35.35
N GLN A 16 12.79 -14.12 -36.29
CA GLN A 16 11.88 -13.12 -36.86
C GLN A 16 10.89 -12.58 -35.83
N SER A 17 10.40 -13.40 -34.89
CA SER A 17 9.52 -12.93 -33.81
C SER A 17 10.26 -12.06 -32.77
N CYS A 18 11.52 -12.36 -32.44
CA CYS A 18 12.31 -11.51 -31.54
C CYS A 18 12.77 -10.19 -32.20
N VAL A 19 13.10 -10.21 -33.49
CA VAL A 19 13.47 -9.00 -34.25
C VAL A 19 12.23 -8.12 -34.50
N ALA A 20 11.06 -8.70 -34.73
CA ALA A 20 9.81 -7.96 -34.85
C ALA A 20 9.37 -7.31 -33.52
N LEU A 21 9.62 -7.95 -32.38
CA LEU A 21 9.31 -7.39 -31.05
C LEU A 21 10.27 -6.24 -30.67
N LEU A 22 11.55 -6.34 -31.03
CA LEU A 22 12.54 -5.27 -30.86
C LEU A 22 12.29 -4.09 -31.81
N MET A 23 11.86 -4.36 -33.05
CA MET A 23 11.47 -3.32 -34.00
C MET A 23 10.15 -2.65 -33.61
N ALA A 24 9.19 -3.36 -33.00
CA ALA A 24 7.95 -2.78 -32.49
C ALA A 24 8.17 -1.88 -31.27
N LEU A 25 9.11 -2.23 -30.38
CA LEU A 25 9.52 -1.35 -29.26
C LEU A 25 10.29 -0.12 -29.77
N ALA A 26 11.13 -0.25 -30.79
CA ALA A 26 11.79 0.89 -31.44
C ALA A 26 10.80 1.77 -32.25
N CYS A 27 9.77 1.18 -32.86
CA CYS A 27 8.73 1.92 -33.57
C CYS A 27 7.79 2.66 -32.61
N CYS A 28 7.42 2.07 -31.48
CA CYS A 28 6.61 2.76 -30.46
C CYS A 28 7.37 3.91 -29.77
N LEU A 29 8.71 3.84 -29.70
CA LEU A 29 9.55 4.95 -29.26
C LEU A 29 9.74 6.03 -30.34
N THR A 30 9.57 5.71 -31.63
CA THR A 30 9.71 6.67 -32.74
C THR A 30 8.40 7.27 -33.23
N THR A 31 7.24 6.66 -32.96
CA THR A 31 5.93 7.26 -33.28
C THR A 31 5.40 8.23 -32.22
N CYS A 32 6.10 8.40 -31.10
CA CYS A 32 5.74 9.34 -30.04
C CYS A 32 6.78 10.44 -29.77
N ALA A 33 7.57 10.83 -30.77
CA ALA A 33 8.39 12.03 -30.71
C ALA A 33 8.32 12.80 -32.03
N ARG A 34 7.25 13.57 -32.20
CA ARG A 34 7.15 14.60 -33.25
C ARG A 34 7.96 15.88 -32.93
N GLY A 35 8.94 15.79 -32.04
CA GLY A 35 9.84 16.90 -31.69
C GLY A 35 11.29 16.45 -31.76
N ALA A 36 12.16 17.28 -32.33
CA ALA A 36 13.59 17.13 -32.15
C ALA A 36 13.89 17.27 -30.66
N VAL A 37 14.52 16.27 -30.04
CA VAL A 37 15.08 16.43 -28.70
C VAL A 37 16.27 17.39 -28.85
N GLU A 38 16.12 18.62 -28.37
CA GLU A 38 17.14 19.66 -28.44
C GLU A 38 18.23 19.48 -27.38
N ALA A 39 17.87 18.90 -26.23
CA ALA A 39 18.79 18.56 -25.15
C ALA A 39 18.36 17.27 -24.44
N LEU A 40 19.32 16.42 -24.10
CA LEU A 40 19.13 15.22 -23.28
C LEU A 40 19.84 15.41 -21.95
N TYR A 41 19.08 15.57 -20.88
CA TYR A 41 19.61 15.63 -19.52
C TYR A 41 19.57 14.24 -18.90
N VAL A 42 20.72 13.79 -18.40
CA VAL A 42 20.91 12.42 -17.91
C VAL A 42 21.24 12.48 -16.44
N LEU A 43 20.38 11.86 -15.63
CA LEU A 43 20.56 11.69 -14.19
C LEU A 43 20.47 10.19 -13.92
N GLY A 44 21.40 9.63 -13.16
CA GLY A 44 21.41 8.19 -12.90
C GLY A 44 22.54 7.76 -11.98
N ASP A 45 22.66 6.45 -11.81
CA ASP A 45 23.71 5.81 -11.02
C ASP A 45 24.98 5.57 -11.87
N SER A 46 25.84 4.65 -11.43
CA SER A 46 27.06 4.26 -12.14
C SER A 46 26.85 3.82 -13.59
N GLN A 47 25.66 3.33 -13.97
CA GLN A 47 25.35 2.93 -15.34
C GLN A 47 25.15 4.11 -16.29
N ALA A 48 24.85 5.29 -15.75
CA ALA A 48 24.66 6.53 -16.49
C ALA A 48 25.82 7.53 -16.31
N ASP A 49 26.73 7.27 -15.37
CA ASP A 49 27.85 8.15 -15.08
C ASP A 49 28.87 8.15 -16.22
N VAL A 50 29.15 9.35 -16.73
CA VAL A 50 30.13 9.64 -17.79
C VAL A 50 31.46 10.18 -17.25
N GLY A 51 31.63 10.18 -15.92
CA GLY A 51 32.84 10.61 -15.23
C GLY A 51 32.63 11.64 -14.13
N ASN A 52 31.38 11.97 -13.78
CA ASN A 52 31.04 12.95 -12.75
C ASN A 52 31.62 12.54 -11.38
N ASN A 53 31.60 11.26 -11.04
CA ASN A 53 32.08 10.78 -9.74
C ASN A 53 33.60 10.97 -9.56
N ASN A 54 34.37 11.11 -10.64
CA ASN A 54 35.80 11.43 -10.56
C ASN A 54 36.06 12.84 -9.99
N TYR A 55 35.10 13.75 -10.13
CA TYR A 55 35.19 15.14 -9.67
C TYR A 55 34.64 15.34 -8.25
N LEU A 56 34.12 14.29 -7.61
CA LEU A 56 33.66 14.36 -6.22
C LEU A 56 34.87 14.17 -5.26
N PRO A 57 35.16 15.14 -4.37
CA PRO A 57 36.36 15.09 -3.52
C PRO A 57 36.38 13.90 -2.56
N ALA A 58 35.21 13.57 -1.98
CA ALA A 58 35.06 12.56 -0.94
C ALA A 58 34.61 11.17 -1.46
N SER A 59 34.43 11.01 -2.78
CA SER A 59 33.95 9.74 -3.33
C SER A 59 35.07 8.70 -3.37
N LEU A 60 34.82 7.55 -2.76
CA LEU A 60 35.65 6.35 -2.89
C LEU A 60 35.36 5.55 -4.16
N LEU A 61 34.27 5.87 -4.85
CA LEU A 61 33.83 5.18 -6.06
C LEU A 61 34.22 6.04 -7.26
N LYS A 62 35.48 5.98 -7.68
CA LYS A 62 35.95 6.65 -8.90
C LYS A 62 36.14 5.64 -10.02
N ALA A 63 35.88 6.03 -11.26
CA ALA A 63 36.03 5.16 -12.43
C ALA A 63 37.20 5.62 -13.32
N ASN A 64 38.24 6.18 -12.72
CA ASN A 64 39.47 6.62 -13.36
C ASN A 64 40.59 5.55 -13.37
N TYR A 65 40.21 4.27 -13.27
CA TYR A 65 41.15 3.15 -13.28
C TYR A 65 41.40 2.61 -14.71
N PRO A 66 42.57 2.01 -14.99
CA PRO A 66 42.95 1.58 -16.34
C PRO A 66 41.98 0.63 -17.06
N HIS A 67 41.18 -0.15 -16.34
CA HIS A 67 40.21 -1.07 -16.93
C HIS A 67 38.90 -0.39 -17.37
N ASN A 68 38.62 0.80 -16.84
CA ASN A 68 37.45 1.58 -17.20
C ASN A 68 37.79 2.41 -18.44
N GLY A 69 37.03 2.28 -19.53
CA GLY A 69 37.25 3.03 -20.78
C GLY A 69 38.35 2.49 -21.72
N VAL A 70 38.87 1.28 -21.49
CA VAL A 70 39.87 0.63 -22.39
C VAL A 70 39.39 0.47 -23.83
N ASP A 71 38.11 0.20 -24.04
CA ASP A 71 37.43 0.06 -25.33
C ASP A 71 36.75 1.36 -25.79
N TYR A 72 36.83 2.43 -24.99
CA TYR A 72 36.34 3.76 -25.39
C TYR A 72 37.32 4.37 -26.41
N PRO A 73 36.86 5.16 -27.40
CA PRO A 73 37.77 5.82 -28.33
C PRO A 73 38.90 6.59 -27.62
N GLY A 74 40.14 6.20 -27.91
CA GLY A 74 41.34 6.75 -27.28
C GLY A 74 41.92 5.92 -26.13
N GLY A 75 41.26 4.85 -25.69
CA GLY A 75 41.81 3.82 -24.79
C GLY A 75 42.29 4.34 -23.43
N LYS A 76 41.66 5.39 -22.91
CA LYS A 76 42.01 6.04 -21.65
C LYS A 76 40.84 5.99 -20.66
N PRO A 77 41.11 5.99 -19.34
CA PRO A 77 40.06 6.09 -18.35
C PRO A 77 39.17 7.32 -18.54
N THR A 78 37.89 7.06 -18.74
CA THR A 78 36.90 8.11 -19.04
C THR A 78 36.06 8.49 -17.83
N GLY A 79 36.15 7.75 -16.72
CA GLY A 79 35.24 7.91 -15.58
C GLY A 79 33.89 7.22 -15.75
N ARG A 80 33.69 6.46 -16.84
CA ARG A 80 32.55 5.55 -16.98
C ARG A 80 32.83 4.27 -16.20
N PHE A 81 31.86 3.76 -15.45
CA PHE A 81 31.93 2.43 -14.83
C PHE A 81 31.70 1.31 -15.86
N SER A 82 32.46 1.35 -16.96
CA SER A 82 32.42 0.35 -18.04
C SER A 82 33.77 0.33 -18.76
N ASN A 83 34.06 -0.75 -19.48
CA ASN A 83 35.24 -0.84 -20.33
C ASN A 83 35.15 0.09 -21.56
N GLY A 84 33.99 0.62 -21.94
CA GLY A 84 33.83 1.45 -23.14
C GLY A 84 32.70 2.47 -23.02
N TYR A 85 31.80 2.46 -24.01
CA TYR A 85 30.57 3.24 -23.98
C TYR A 85 29.61 2.70 -22.91
N ASN A 86 28.98 3.58 -22.16
CA ASN A 86 27.88 3.20 -21.26
C ASN A 86 26.52 3.31 -22.00
N PHE A 87 25.45 2.91 -21.33
CA PHE A 87 24.10 2.90 -21.90
C PHE A 87 23.68 4.28 -22.45
N VAL A 88 24.11 5.36 -21.80
CA VAL A 88 23.77 6.74 -22.16
C VAL A 88 24.46 7.16 -23.45
N ASP A 89 25.72 6.79 -23.64
CA ASP A 89 26.45 7.09 -24.87
C ASP A 89 25.79 6.41 -26.08
N LEU A 90 25.34 5.17 -25.91
CA LEU A 90 24.65 4.41 -26.95
C LEU A 90 23.29 5.04 -27.26
N LEU A 91 22.55 5.48 -26.24
CA LEU A 91 21.27 6.16 -26.40
C LEU A 91 21.41 7.46 -27.21
N ALA A 92 22.43 8.27 -26.87
CA ALA A 92 22.76 9.48 -27.61
C ALA A 92 23.15 9.18 -29.07
N TYR A 93 23.94 8.14 -29.30
CA TYR A 93 24.34 7.72 -30.64
C TYR A 93 23.14 7.35 -31.54
N THR A 94 22.18 6.58 -31.02
CA THR A 94 20.93 6.24 -31.74
C THR A 94 20.05 7.45 -32.05
N CYS A 95 19.99 8.42 -31.14
CA CYS A 95 19.21 9.65 -31.34
C CYS A 95 19.81 10.58 -32.41
N MET A 96 21.13 10.55 -32.62
CA MET A 96 21.79 11.37 -33.65
C MET A 96 21.72 10.72 -35.05
N HIS A 97 21.84 9.39 -35.16
CA HIS A 97 21.81 8.72 -36.47
C HIS A 97 20.41 8.59 -37.10
N THR A 98 19.34 8.58 -36.31
CA THR A 98 17.95 8.64 -36.81
C THR A 98 17.58 9.97 -37.49
N ARG A 99 18.47 10.97 -37.49
CA ARG A 99 18.35 12.20 -38.31
C ARG A 99 18.84 12.01 -39.75
N CYS A 100 19.71 11.03 -40.04
CA CYS A 100 20.36 10.92 -41.36
C CYS A 100 19.54 10.10 -42.38
N GLU A 101 18.76 9.12 -41.93
CA GLU A 101 17.99 8.23 -42.84
C GLU A 101 16.65 8.81 -43.32
N ARG A 102 16.21 9.96 -42.80
CA ARG A 102 14.92 10.59 -43.16
C ARG A 102 14.90 11.37 -44.48
N ARG A 103 15.70 10.98 -45.48
CA ARG A 103 15.70 11.62 -46.81
C ARG A 103 15.40 10.71 -48.01
N SER A 104 15.14 9.43 -47.81
CA SER A 104 14.74 8.55 -48.90
C SER A 104 13.77 7.50 -48.38
N GLU A 105 12.47 7.67 -48.70
CA GLU A 105 11.57 6.60 -49.18
C GLU A 105 10.11 7.06 -49.09
N ARG A 106 9.54 7.34 -50.27
CA ARG A 106 8.09 7.35 -50.52
C ARG A 106 7.80 6.05 -51.26
N ALA A 107 7.04 5.15 -50.66
CA ALA A 107 6.43 4.02 -51.36
C ALA A 107 4.96 3.88 -50.96
N THR A 108 4.13 3.74 -51.98
CA THR A 108 2.66 3.68 -52.01
C THR A 108 2.10 2.41 -51.36
N MET A 109 1.08 2.53 -50.50
CA MET A 109 0.27 1.40 -50.02
C MET A 109 -0.86 1.08 -51.02
N GLY A 110 -0.88 -0.16 -51.49
CA GLY A 110 -2.02 -0.75 -52.21
C GLY A 110 -3.06 -1.31 -51.25
N SER A 111 -4.34 -1.17 -51.61
CA SER A 111 -5.48 -1.65 -50.83
C SER A 111 -5.69 -3.17 -50.98
N CYS A 112 -5.97 -3.87 -49.88
CA CYS A 112 -6.48 -5.24 -49.88
C CYS A 112 -7.91 -5.26 -49.34
N THR A 113 -8.84 -5.84 -50.09
CA THR A 113 -10.24 -6.04 -49.69
C THR A 113 -10.40 -7.35 -48.92
N LEU A 114 -11.00 -7.30 -47.73
CA LEU A 114 -11.33 -8.47 -46.92
C LEU A 114 -12.65 -9.10 -47.39
N SER A 115 -12.67 -10.43 -47.54
CA SER A 115 -13.89 -11.20 -47.80
C SER A 115 -14.73 -11.37 -46.53
N SER A 116 -16.04 -11.59 -46.72
CA SER A 116 -17.08 -11.64 -45.68
C SER A 116 -16.85 -12.63 -44.52
N GLY A 117 -16.03 -13.67 -44.72
CA GLY A 117 -15.65 -14.61 -43.66
C GLY A 117 -14.58 -14.09 -42.69
N GLY A 118 -13.70 -13.19 -43.13
CA GLY A 118 -12.66 -12.59 -42.29
C GLY A 118 -13.20 -11.56 -41.29
N VAL A 119 -14.31 -10.90 -41.62
CA VAL A 119 -14.95 -9.91 -40.75
C VAL A 119 -15.52 -10.57 -39.49
N CYS A 120 -16.13 -11.75 -39.59
CA CYS A 120 -16.65 -12.47 -38.41
C CYS A 120 -15.53 -12.92 -37.46
N VAL A 121 -14.40 -13.40 -37.98
CA VAL A 121 -13.26 -13.85 -37.15
C VAL A 121 -12.61 -12.66 -36.44
N VAL A 122 -12.47 -11.53 -37.13
CA VAL A 122 -11.93 -10.28 -36.53
C VAL A 122 -12.88 -9.74 -35.45
N VAL A 123 -14.20 -9.77 -35.67
CA VAL A 123 -15.19 -9.34 -34.66
C VAL A 123 -15.17 -10.26 -33.44
N VAL A 124 -15.11 -11.58 -33.62
CA VAL A 124 -15.04 -12.52 -32.48
C VAL A 124 -13.74 -12.36 -31.70
N LEU A 125 -12.60 -12.16 -32.37
CA LEU A 125 -11.32 -11.88 -31.70
C LEU A 125 -11.30 -10.52 -31.00
N LEU A 126 -11.93 -9.49 -31.56
CA LEU A 126 -12.11 -8.18 -30.92
C LEU A 126 -13.06 -8.27 -29.72
N CYS A 127 -14.12 -9.07 -29.80
CA CYS A 127 -15.04 -9.32 -28.68
C CYS A 127 -14.37 -10.14 -27.58
N LEU A 128 -13.54 -11.14 -27.90
CA LEU A 128 -12.75 -11.89 -26.93
C LEU A 128 -11.65 -11.04 -26.30
N ALA A 129 -10.97 -10.19 -27.08
CA ALA A 129 -10.02 -9.22 -26.56
C ALA A 129 -10.71 -8.18 -25.65
N ALA A 130 -11.88 -7.67 -26.04
CA ALA A 130 -12.70 -6.78 -25.22
C ALA A 130 -13.20 -7.49 -23.95
N CYS A 131 -13.56 -8.78 -24.03
CA CYS A 131 -13.98 -9.59 -22.90
C CYS A 131 -12.83 -9.88 -21.92
N CYS A 132 -11.60 -10.08 -22.44
CA CYS A 132 -10.38 -10.16 -21.64
C CYS A 132 -9.94 -8.79 -21.06
N LEU A 133 -10.25 -7.67 -21.74
CA LEU A 133 -10.08 -6.31 -21.21
C LEU A 133 -11.11 -5.98 -20.13
N THR A 134 -12.25 -6.69 -20.08
CA THR A 134 -13.22 -6.66 -19.00
C THR A 134 -12.98 -7.72 -17.92
N CYS A 135 -11.85 -8.42 -17.92
CA CYS A 135 -11.39 -9.12 -16.72
C CYS A 135 -11.29 -8.08 -15.60
N ALA A 136 -12.17 -8.18 -14.60
CA ALA A 136 -12.41 -7.22 -13.54
C ALA A 136 -11.13 -6.47 -13.13
N ARG A 137 -10.93 -5.26 -13.67
CA ARG A 137 -10.04 -4.30 -13.02
C ARG A 137 -10.70 -4.04 -11.68
N GLY A 138 -10.04 -4.42 -10.59
CA GLY A 138 -10.52 -4.11 -9.25
C GLY A 138 -10.85 -2.62 -9.12
N ALA A 139 -11.75 -2.28 -8.20
CA ALA A 139 -12.34 -0.94 -8.13
C ALA A 139 -11.30 0.19 -7.96
N VAL A 140 -10.10 -0.14 -7.48
CA VAL A 140 -8.95 0.76 -7.37
C VAL A 140 -7.67 0.07 -7.86
N PRO A 141 -6.66 0.82 -8.34
CA PRO A 141 -5.39 0.24 -8.76
C PRO A 141 -4.55 -0.30 -7.60
N ALA A 142 -4.66 0.28 -6.40
CA ALA A 142 -3.93 -0.12 -5.21
C ALA A 142 -4.65 0.30 -3.92
N ILE A 143 -4.35 -0.40 -2.83
CA ILE A 143 -4.73 -0.04 -1.46
C ILE A 143 -3.45 0.16 -0.63
N TYR A 144 -3.21 1.37 -0.14
CA TYR A 144 -2.13 1.69 0.77
C TYR A 144 -2.68 1.84 2.18
N VAL A 145 -2.12 1.10 3.14
CA VAL A 145 -2.70 1.00 4.48
C VAL A 145 -1.68 1.41 5.51
N LEU A 146 -2.08 2.29 6.42
CA LEU A 146 -1.27 2.72 7.55
C LEU A 146 -2.12 2.62 8.82
N GLY A 147 -1.49 2.49 9.99
CA GLY A 147 -2.20 2.44 11.25
C GLY A 147 -1.70 1.38 12.22
N ASP A 148 -2.64 0.79 12.95
CA ASP A 148 -2.38 -0.10 14.07
C ASP A 148 -2.77 -1.57 13.81
N SER A 149 -2.96 -2.34 14.88
CA SER A 149 -3.28 -3.78 14.87
C SER A 149 -4.59 -4.11 14.18
N GLN A 150 -5.54 -3.18 14.08
CA GLN A 150 -6.80 -3.39 13.35
C GLN A 150 -6.57 -3.53 11.84
N ALA A 151 -5.46 -2.98 11.36
CA ALA A 151 -5.07 -2.97 9.96
C ALA A 151 -3.84 -3.84 9.67
N ASP A 152 -3.03 -4.22 10.67
CA ASP A 152 -1.83 -5.03 10.49
C ASP A 152 -2.13 -6.43 9.93
N VAL A 153 -1.37 -6.81 8.90
CA VAL A 153 -1.44 -8.11 8.20
C VAL A 153 -0.17 -8.95 8.37
N GLY A 154 0.74 -8.52 9.26
CA GLY A 154 1.94 -9.25 9.66
C GLY A 154 3.24 -8.45 9.67
N ASN A 155 3.23 -7.12 9.67
CA ASN A 155 4.47 -6.32 9.83
C ASN A 155 5.13 -6.61 11.18
N ASN A 156 4.34 -6.73 12.25
CA ASN A 156 4.87 -7.00 13.59
C ASN A 156 5.62 -8.33 13.70
N ASN A 157 5.40 -9.27 12.78
CA ASN A 157 6.11 -10.55 12.74
C ASN A 157 7.61 -10.36 12.48
N TYR A 158 8.00 -9.26 11.84
CA TYR A 158 9.38 -8.93 11.48
C TYR A 158 10.09 -8.11 12.57
N LEU A 159 9.39 -7.67 13.62
CA LEU A 159 9.96 -6.91 14.72
C LEU A 159 10.55 -7.87 15.76
N LEU A 160 11.88 -7.97 15.83
CA LEU A 160 12.56 -8.97 16.67
C LEU A 160 12.15 -8.89 18.15
N HIS A 161 12.11 -7.67 18.71
CA HIS A 161 11.88 -7.43 20.15
C HIS A 161 10.44 -7.05 20.51
N SER A 162 9.52 -7.07 19.54
CA SER A 162 8.11 -6.79 19.81
C SER A 162 7.42 -8.00 20.45
N LEU A 163 6.67 -7.73 21.51
CA LEU A 163 5.70 -8.64 22.14
C LEU A 163 4.31 -8.51 21.50
N LEU A 164 4.05 -7.43 20.77
CA LEU A 164 2.77 -7.17 20.10
C LEU A 164 2.71 -7.93 18.78
N LYS A 165 2.57 -9.25 18.84
CA LYS A 165 2.52 -10.12 17.65
C LYS A 165 1.23 -10.94 17.65
N ALA A 166 0.81 -11.35 16.45
CA ALA A 166 -0.32 -12.24 16.24
C ALA A 166 0.03 -13.41 15.29
N ASN A 167 1.30 -13.82 15.27
CA ASN A 167 1.83 -14.93 14.45
C ASN A 167 1.89 -16.26 15.19
N PHE A 168 1.06 -16.44 16.20
CA PHE A 168 0.96 -17.66 16.99
C PHE A 168 -0.50 -18.10 17.13
N PRO A 169 -0.76 -19.41 17.33
CA PRO A 169 -2.09 -19.89 17.67
C PRO A 169 -2.61 -19.20 18.95
N HIS A 170 -3.88 -18.80 19.01
CA HIS A 170 -4.98 -19.20 18.12
C HIS A 170 -5.33 -18.18 17.01
N ASN A 171 -4.52 -17.14 16.83
CA ASN A 171 -4.75 -16.13 15.79
C ASN A 171 -4.79 -16.77 14.40
N GLY A 172 -5.68 -16.28 13.53
CA GLY A 172 -5.81 -16.80 12.16
C GLY A 172 -6.40 -18.23 12.05
N ILE A 173 -7.01 -18.78 13.10
CA ILE A 173 -7.68 -20.10 13.06
C ILE A 173 -8.76 -20.22 11.96
N ASP A 174 -9.46 -19.12 11.65
CA ASP A 174 -10.46 -19.02 10.58
C ASP A 174 -9.89 -18.42 9.28
N TYR A 175 -8.65 -17.95 9.30
CA TYR A 175 -7.97 -17.49 8.08
C TYR A 175 -7.75 -18.68 7.13
N PRO A 176 -7.73 -18.49 5.80
CA PRO A 176 -7.43 -19.58 4.87
C PRO A 176 -6.20 -20.41 5.27
N GLY A 177 -6.43 -21.71 5.47
CA GLY A 177 -5.42 -22.66 5.92
C GLY A 177 -5.20 -22.74 7.43
N GLY A 178 -5.96 -22.00 8.23
CA GLY A 178 -5.93 -22.03 9.71
C GLY A 178 -4.57 -21.60 10.29
N LYS A 179 -3.88 -20.66 9.63
CA LYS A 179 -2.52 -20.24 9.99
C LYS A 179 -2.51 -18.87 10.63
N PRO A 180 -1.73 -18.67 11.70
CA PRO A 180 -1.50 -17.34 12.24
C PRO A 180 -0.62 -16.55 11.28
N THR A 181 -1.17 -15.49 10.70
CA THR A 181 -0.48 -14.66 9.70
C THR A 181 0.02 -13.33 10.26
N GLY A 182 -0.32 -13.00 11.51
CA GLY A 182 -0.05 -11.68 12.09
C GLY A 182 -1.23 -10.70 12.04
N ARG A 183 -2.42 -11.11 11.55
CA ARG A 183 -3.66 -10.37 11.85
C ARG A 183 -4.03 -10.58 13.31
N PHE A 184 -4.33 -9.50 14.01
CA PHE A 184 -4.88 -9.52 15.37
C PHE A 184 -6.37 -9.89 15.35
N SER A 185 -6.68 -11.10 14.90
CA SER A 185 -8.04 -11.63 14.80
C SER A 185 -8.00 -13.16 14.66
N ASN A 186 -9.16 -13.80 14.80
CA ASN A 186 -9.32 -15.21 14.41
C ASN A 186 -9.19 -15.42 12.89
N GLY A 187 -9.36 -14.39 12.06
CA GLY A 187 -9.29 -14.54 10.61
C GLY A 187 -8.95 -13.23 9.89
N TYR A 188 -9.77 -12.85 8.91
CA TYR A 188 -9.64 -11.60 8.16
C TYR A 188 -9.85 -10.37 9.05
N ASN A 189 -9.03 -9.34 8.88
CA ASN A 189 -9.20 -8.03 9.51
C ASN A 189 -9.94 -7.05 8.58
N PHE A 190 -10.05 -5.78 9.00
CA PHE A 190 -10.73 -4.73 8.22
C PHE A 190 -10.18 -4.59 6.80
N VAL A 191 -8.86 -4.59 6.66
CA VAL A 191 -8.17 -4.36 5.37
C VAL A 191 -8.40 -5.50 4.40
N ASP A 192 -8.36 -6.74 4.90
CA ASP A 192 -8.65 -7.93 4.09
C ASP A 192 -10.06 -7.83 3.47
N LEU A 193 -11.05 -7.45 4.28
CA LEU A 193 -12.44 -7.34 3.85
C LEU A 193 -12.69 -6.13 2.93
N ILE A 194 -11.97 -5.02 3.09
CA ILE A 194 -11.95 -3.92 2.12
C ILE A 194 -11.47 -4.43 0.76
N ALA A 195 -10.33 -5.13 0.74
CA ALA A 195 -9.73 -5.64 -0.49
C ALA A 195 -10.66 -6.66 -1.19
N ILE A 196 -11.26 -7.58 -0.43
CA ILE A 196 -12.25 -8.54 -0.95
C ILE A 196 -13.45 -7.80 -1.56
N SER A 197 -13.98 -6.78 -0.88
CA SER A 197 -15.15 -6.03 -1.35
C SER A 197 -14.85 -5.20 -2.62
N LEU A 198 -13.60 -4.77 -2.80
CA LEU A 198 -13.14 -4.02 -3.98
C LEU A 198 -12.64 -4.92 -5.11
N GLY A 199 -12.63 -6.25 -4.92
CA GLY A 199 -12.15 -7.21 -5.91
C GLY A 199 -10.64 -7.11 -6.18
N VAL A 200 -9.85 -6.71 -5.19
CA VAL A 200 -8.38 -6.62 -5.25
C VAL A 200 -7.72 -7.54 -4.22
N PRO A 201 -6.46 -7.96 -4.43
CA PRO A 201 -5.72 -8.69 -3.41
C PRO A 201 -5.53 -7.85 -2.14
N SER A 202 -5.56 -8.48 -0.96
CA SER A 202 -5.14 -7.81 0.27
C SER A 202 -3.69 -7.35 0.13
N PRO A 203 -3.37 -6.08 0.47
CA PRO A 203 -2.01 -5.59 0.39
C PRO A 203 -1.09 -6.38 1.35
N PRO A 204 0.09 -6.83 0.91
CA PRO A 204 1.05 -7.53 1.76
C PRO A 204 1.71 -6.59 2.79
N PRO A 205 2.23 -7.12 3.92
CA PRO A 205 2.95 -6.31 4.89
C PRO A 205 4.28 -5.83 4.29
N TYR A 206 4.58 -4.54 4.42
CA TYR A 206 5.77 -3.89 3.86
C TYR A 206 7.06 -4.65 4.21
N LEU A 207 7.25 -5.05 5.47
CA LEU A 207 8.47 -5.73 5.93
C LEU A 207 8.67 -7.12 5.30
N SER A 208 7.61 -7.76 4.80
CA SER A 208 7.73 -9.03 4.05
C SER A 208 8.30 -8.87 2.64
N ILE A 209 8.26 -7.63 2.12
CA ILE A 209 8.65 -7.26 0.76
C ILE A 209 10.01 -6.57 0.81
N SER A 210 10.20 -5.59 1.70
CA SER A 210 11.42 -4.78 1.81
C SER A 210 12.65 -5.60 2.20
N SER A 211 12.44 -6.72 2.89
CA SER A 211 13.49 -7.69 3.23
C SER A 211 13.98 -8.56 2.06
N LYS A 212 13.34 -8.47 0.88
CA LYS A 212 13.71 -9.24 -0.32
C LYS A 212 14.07 -8.29 -1.45
N PRO A 213 15.20 -8.49 -2.17
CA PRO A 213 15.61 -7.65 -3.30
C PRO A 213 14.76 -7.85 -4.57
N MET A 214 13.45 -8.06 -4.43
CA MET A 214 12.54 -8.40 -5.53
C MET A 214 11.78 -7.18 -6.07
N ASN A 215 11.46 -7.27 -7.36
CA ASN A 215 10.78 -6.30 -8.21
C ASN A 215 9.70 -5.47 -7.47
N SER A 216 9.94 -4.17 -7.35
CA SER A 216 9.06 -3.16 -6.73
C SER A 216 7.70 -3.00 -7.41
N SER A 217 7.41 -3.78 -8.45
CA SER A 217 6.08 -3.96 -9.06
C SER A 217 4.97 -4.32 -8.07
N VAL A 218 5.28 -4.95 -6.93
CA VAL A 218 4.29 -5.25 -5.89
C VAL A 218 3.66 -3.96 -5.35
N TYR A 219 4.43 -2.88 -5.28
CA TYR A 219 3.96 -1.59 -4.79
C TYR A 219 2.81 -1.03 -5.64
N LEU A 220 2.77 -1.34 -6.94
CA LEU A 220 1.70 -0.92 -7.85
C LEU A 220 0.33 -1.51 -7.53
N LYS A 221 0.25 -2.49 -6.62
CA LYS A 221 -1.00 -3.10 -6.16
C LYS A 221 -1.35 -2.71 -4.73
N GLY A 222 -0.52 -1.90 -4.09
CA GLY A 222 -0.71 -1.48 -2.71
C GLY A 222 0.15 -2.25 -1.71
N VAL A 223 0.34 -1.65 -0.54
CA VAL A 223 1.22 -2.12 0.53
C VAL A 223 0.56 -1.79 1.86
N ASN A 224 0.72 -2.68 2.84
CA ASN A 224 0.28 -2.45 4.20
C ASN A 224 1.48 -2.12 5.10
N PHE A 225 1.47 -0.92 5.67
CA PHE A 225 2.46 -0.37 6.58
C PHE A 225 2.01 -0.42 8.05
N ALA A 226 0.74 -0.78 8.31
CA ALA A 226 0.20 -0.79 9.65
C ALA A 226 0.97 -1.75 10.56
N SER A 227 1.10 -1.37 11.83
CA SER A 227 1.87 -2.10 12.83
C SER A 227 1.11 -2.16 14.15
N GLY A 228 0.88 -3.38 14.66
CA GLY A 228 0.22 -3.58 15.94
C GLY A 228 0.86 -2.78 17.07
N GLY A 229 0.04 -2.01 17.80
CA GLY A 229 0.48 -1.14 18.88
C GLY A 229 0.77 0.31 18.48
N ALA A 230 0.81 0.63 17.18
CA ALA A 230 1.05 2.01 16.74
C ALA A 230 -0.04 2.96 17.26
N GLY A 231 0.38 4.16 17.62
CA GLY A 231 -0.49 5.29 17.94
C GLY A 231 -0.17 6.50 17.07
N VAL A 232 -0.98 7.55 17.20
CA VAL A 232 -0.73 8.87 16.62
C VAL A 232 0.58 9.44 17.17
N SER A 233 0.86 9.23 18.46
CA SER A 233 2.12 9.60 19.09
C SER A 233 3.22 8.56 18.84
N ASN A 234 4.43 8.99 18.51
CA ASN A 234 5.61 8.13 18.41
C ASN A 234 6.03 7.51 19.75
N LEU A 235 5.55 8.05 20.87
CA LEU A 235 5.82 7.50 22.20
C LEU A 235 4.90 6.33 22.55
N THR A 236 3.83 6.14 21.79
CA THR A 236 2.87 5.06 22.02
C THR A 236 3.53 3.71 21.71
N ASN A 237 3.58 2.83 22.73
CA ASN A 237 4.23 1.52 22.65
C ASN A 237 5.66 1.59 22.08
N LEU A 238 6.43 2.59 22.50
CA LEU A 238 7.79 2.84 22.03
C LEU A 238 8.63 1.54 22.00
N ALA A 239 9.30 1.30 20.87
CA ALA A 239 10.12 0.12 20.60
C ALA A 239 9.35 -1.23 20.51
N GLN A 240 8.02 -1.23 20.52
CA GLN A 240 7.18 -2.42 20.31
C GLN A 240 6.45 -2.43 18.96
N CYS A 241 6.41 -1.30 18.25
CA CYS A 241 5.72 -1.15 16.97
C CYS A 241 6.50 -0.20 16.04
N ILE A 242 6.10 -0.17 14.77
CA ILE A 242 6.50 0.87 13.81
C ILE A 242 5.60 2.07 14.07
N SER A 243 6.17 3.20 14.51
CA SER A 243 5.37 4.40 14.81
C SER A 243 4.69 4.94 13.56
N PHE A 244 3.61 5.69 13.72
CA PHE A 244 2.86 6.20 12.57
C PHE A 244 3.69 7.17 11.71
N ASP A 245 4.58 7.96 12.32
CA ASP A 245 5.56 8.77 11.55
C ASP A 245 6.52 7.88 10.75
N GLU A 246 7.06 6.79 11.28
CA GLU A 246 7.95 5.89 10.51
C GLU A 246 7.18 5.17 9.39
N GLN A 247 5.91 4.82 9.60
CA GLN A 247 5.06 4.26 8.54
C GLN A 247 4.90 5.26 7.36
N ILE A 248 4.78 6.56 7.64
CA ILE A 248 4.56 7.62 6.63
C ILE A 248 5.90 8.07 6.01
N GLU A 249 6.80 8.59 6.83
CA GLU A 249 8.03 9.28 6.42
C GLU A 249 9.19 8.31 6.14
N GLY A 250 9.11 7.09 6.66
CA GLY A 250 10.04 6.02 6.39
C GLY A 250 9.53 5.07 5.32
N ASP A 251 8.62 4.19 5.69
CA ASP A 251 8.20 3.04 4.86
C ASP A 251 7.40 3.46 3.62
N TYR A 252 6.35 4.26 3.80
CA TYR A 252 5.54 4.73 2.68
C TYR A 252 6.33 5.70 1.78
N HIS A 253 7.17 6.57 2.34
CA HIS A 253 8.05 7.43 1.55
C HIS A 253 8.96 6.63 0.61
N ARG A 254 9.58 5.53 1.09
CA ARG A 254 10.39 4.63 0.26
C ARG A 254 9.56 3.98 -0.86
N VAL A 255 8.32 3.61 -0.59
CA VAL A 255 7.40 3.08 -1.60
C VAL A 255 7.02 4.16 -2.62
N HIS A 256 6.72 5.37 -2.17
CA HIS A 256 6.43 6.53 -3.02
C HIS A 256 7.58 6.83 -3.98
N GLU A 257 8.83 6.85 -3.50
CA GLU A 257 10.01 7.01 -4.37
C GLU A 257 10.15 5.88 -5.39
N ALA A 258 9.92 4.63 -4.96
CA ALA A 258 10.00 3.47 -5.84
C ALA A 258 8.91 3.49 -6.93
N LEU A 259 7.71 4.01 -6.63
CA LEU A 259 6.66 4.25 -7.61
C LEU A 259 7.06 5.35 -8.59
N GLY A 260 7.66 6.44 -8.11
CA GLY A 260 8.20 7.52 -8.94
C GLY A 260 9.26 7.02 -9.93
N LYS A 261 10.16 6.13 -9.49
CA LYS A 261 11.16 5.48 -10.35
C LYS A 261 10.55 4.55 -11.41
N GLN A 262 9.48 3.84 -11.07
CA GLN A 262 8.83 2.87 -11.97
C GLN A 262 7.90 3.52 -13.00
N LEU A 263 7.10 4.49 -12.59
CA LEU A 263 6.03 5.09 -13.40
C LEU A 263 6.39 6.48 -13.95
N GLY A 264 7.50 7.05 -13.50
CA GLY A 264 7.75 8.49 -13.60
C GLY A 264 6.87 9.28 -12.63
N ILE A 265 7.29 10.50 -12.28
CA ILE A 265 6.57 11.36 -11.32
C ILE A 265 5.10 11.58 -11.73
N PRO A 266 4.76 11.92 -12.99
CA PRO A 266 3.35 12.10 -13.38
C PRO A 266 2.53 10.81 -13.28
N GLY A 267 3.13 9.67 -13.63
CA GLY A 267 2.48 8.36 -13.55
C GLY A 267 2.23 7.92 -12.12
N ALA A 268 3.20 8.12 -11.22
CA ALA A 268 3.06 7.85 -9.80
C ALA A 268 1.96 8.72 -9.17
N LYS A 269 1.94 10.03 -9.45
CA LYS A 269 0.88 10.93 -8.98
C LYS A 269 -0.50 10.47 -9.45
N ALA A 270 -0.64 10.11 -10.73
CA ALA A 270 -1.91 9.64 -11.29
C ALA A 270 -2.34 8.28 -10.70
N HIS A 271 -1.39 7.40 -10.40
CA HIS A 271 -1.64 6.11 -9.75
C HIS A 271 -2.13 6.29 -8.30
N LEU A 272 -1.41 7.08 -7.50
CA LEU A 272 -1.73 7.33 -6.10
C LEU A 272 -3.06 8.07 -5.95
N ALA A 273 -3.35 9.05 -6.83
CA ALA A 273 -4.61 9.79 -6.81
C ALA A 273 -5.86 8.92 -7.06
N LYS A 274 -5.68 7.78 -7.73
CA LYS A 274 -6.75 6.78 -7.98
C LYS A 274 -6.78 5.65 -6.95
N SER A 275 -5.72 5.51 -6.16
CA SER A 275 -5.58 4.46 -5.15
C SER A 275 -6.34 4.82 -3.89
N LEU A 276 -6.72 3.80 -3.11
CA LEU A 276 -7.34 3.99 -1.81
C LEU A 276 -6.28 4.00 -0.72
N PHE A 277 -6.34 4.99 0.16
CA PHE A 277 -5.60 5.00 1.41
C PHE A 277 -6.54 4.63 2.55
N VAL A 278 -6.08 3.77 3.46
CA VAL A 278 -6.82 3.39 4.66
C VAL A 278 -5.96 3.74 5.87
N VAL A 279 -6.52 4.49 6.83
CA VAL A 279 -5.88 4.60 8.15
C VAL A 279 -6.82 4.24 9.30
N ALA A 280 -6.25 3.52 10.27
CA ALA A 280 -6.87 3.13 11.54
C ALA A 280 -5.84 3.35 12.65
N ILE A 281 -6.01 4.39 13.47
CA ILE A 281 -5.00 4.82 14.44
C ILE A 281 -5.67 5.57 15.61
N GLY A 282 -4.98 5.66 16.77
CA GLY A 282 -5.41 6.48 17.91
C GLY A 282 -5.86 5.68 19.14
N GLY A 283 -6.33 4.44 18.95
CA GLY A 283 -6.80 3.60 20.07
C GLY A 283 -5.69 3.25 21.05
N ASN A 284 -4.49 2.96 20.55
CA ASN A 284 -3.34 2.63 21.40
C ASN A 284 -2.85 3.82 22.22
N ASP A 285 -3.01 5.07 21.75
CA ASP A 285 -2.63 6.25 22.53
C ASP A 285 -3.47 6.34 23.80
N ILE A 286 -4.78 6.09 23.69
CA ILE A 286 -5.72 6.09 24.82
C ILE A 286 -5.43 4.89 25.75
N ILE A 287 -5.25 3.68 25.21
CA ILE A 287 -4.93 2.50 26.03
C ILE A 287 -3.63 2.72 26.82
N ASN A 288 -2.57 3.20 26.16
CA ASN A 288 -1.27 3.44 26.79
C ASN A 288 -1.39 4.51 27.89
N ASP A 289 -2.14 5.57 27.62
CA ASP A 289 -2.37 6.65 28.58
C ASP A 289 -3.17 6.21 29.83
N LEU A 290 -4.10 5.25 29.67
CA LEU A 290 -4.83 4.64 30.78
C LEU A 290 -3.95 3.69 31.59
N LEU A 291 -3.08 2.91 30.92
CA LEU A 291 -2.13 2.01 31.59
C LEU A 291 -1.06 2.79 32.38
N LEU A 292 -0.74 4.02 31.96
CA LEU A 292 0.20 4.93 32.62
C LEU A 292 -0.49 5.96 33.54
N SER A 293 -1.81 5.84 33.75
CA SER A 293 -2.68 6.87 34.32
C SER A 293 -2.16 7.60 35.58
N PRO A 294 -1.61 6.93 36.61
CA PRO A 294 -1.11 7.63 37.80
C PRO A 294 0.03 8.62 37.50
N VAL A 295 0.81 8.36 36.44
CA VAL A 295 1.90 9.24 35.98
C VAL A 295 1.35 10.29 35.01
N SER A 296 0.45 9.91 34.10
CA SER A 296 -0.15 10.84 33.13
C SER A 296 -0.93 11.97 33.80
N GLU A 297 -1.79 11.66 34.78
CA GLU A 297 -2.64 12.65 35.47
C GLU A 297 -1.85 13.67 36.28
N LEU A 298 -0.64 13.31 36.72
CA LEU A 298 0.28 14.26 37.37
C LEU A 298 0.90 15.25 36.38
N LEU A 299 1.02 14.85 35.11
CA LEU A 299 1.75 15.59 34.10
C LEU A 299 0.85 16.46 33.20
N ARG A 300 -0.34 15.96 32.82
CA ARG A 300 -1.24 16.63 31.86
C ARG A 300 -2.70 16.24 32.07
N SER A 301 -3.62 17.11 31.62
CA SER A 301 -5.04 16.76 31.52
C SER A 301 -5.32 15.89 30.29
N ARG A 302 -6.40 15.10 30.31
CA ARG A 302 -6.79 14.28 29.15
C ARG A 302 -7.15 15.13 27.92
N ASP A 303 -7.72 16.32 28.12
CA ASP A 303 -8.00 17.26 27.02
C ASP A 303 -6.71 17.75 26.36
N GLU A 304 -5.67 18.02 27.15
CA GLU A 304 -4.35 18.40 26.63
C GLU A 304 -3.71 17.23 25.84
N ILE A 305 -3.87 16.00 26.32
CA ILE A 305 -3.41 14.80 25.62
C ILE A 305 -4.10 14.67 24.27
N VAL A 306 -5.44 14.71 24.22
CA VAL A 306 -6.19 14.61 22.96
C VAL A 306 -5.85 15.77 22.02
N SER A 307 -5.69 17.00 22.53
CA SER A 307 -5.30 18.16 21.71
C SER A 307 -3.91 17.98 21.08
N ASN A 308 -2.96 17.37 21.80
CA ASN A 308 -1.64 17.05 21.26
C ASN A 308 -1.69 15.96 20.18
N LEU A 309 -2.55 14.94 20.37
CA LEU A 309 -2.79 13.91 19.36
C LEU A 309 -3.43 14.52 18.11
N GLU A 310 -4.42 15.41 18.25
CA GLU A 310 -5.04 16.12 17.13
C GLU A 310 -4.01 16.90 16.30
N ASN A 311 -3.17 17.72 16.95
CA ASN A 311 -2.13 18.48 16.26
C ASN A 311 -1.12 17.58 15.54
N THR A 312 -0.79 16.44 16.14
CA THR A 312 0.11 15.45 15.55
C THR A 312 -0.53 14.77 14.34
N LEU A 313 -1.79 14.33 14.47
CA LEU A 313 -2.55 13.70 13.39
C LEU A 313 -2.73 14.65 12.20
N LYS A 314 -2.99 15.94 12.47
CA LYS A 314 -3.05 16.99 11.43
C LYS A 314 -1.78 17.05 10.59
N ARG A 315 -0.61 17.05 11.24
CA ARG A 315 0.68 17.02 10.53
C ARG A 315 0.82 15.75 9.69
N GLN A 316 0.54 14.59 10.29
CA GLN A 316 0.69 13.29 9.64
C GLN A 316 -0.21 13.13 8.41
N LEU A 317 -1.49 13.51 8.49
CA LEU A 317 -2.39 13.47 7.34
C LEU A 317 -2.00 14.47 6.25
N GLN A 318 -1.47 15.63 6.62
CA GLN A 318 -0.90 16.57 5.65
C GLN A 318 0.30 15.97 4.92
N THR A 319 1.24 15.33 5.62
CA THR A 319 2.38 14.64 5.01
C THR A 319 1.91 13.55 4.03
N LEU A 320 0.89 12.75 4.40
CA LEU A 320 0.31 11.75 3.50
C LEU A 320 -0.31 12.38 2.24
N TYR A 321 -1.00 13.51 2.38
CA TYR A 321 -1.54 14.25 1.25
C TYR A 321 -0.40 14.76 0.34
N ASP A 322 0.67 15.31 0.91
CA ASP A 322 1.82 15.78 0.14
C ASP A 322 2.53 14.64 -0.61
N LEU A 323 2.47 13.43 -0.04
CA LEU A 323 2.94 12.18 -0.65
C LEU A 323 1.89 11.49 -1.56
N GLY A 324 0.88 12.22 -2.03
CA GLY A 324 -0.01 11.79 -3.11
C GLY A 324 -1.32 11.12 -2.68
N MET A 325 -1.62 11.05 -1.38
CA MET A 325 -2.93 10.58 -0.91
C MET A 325 -4.05 11.51 -1.38
N ARG A 326 -5.06 10.97 -2.06
CA ARG A 326 -6.25 11.73 -2.52
C ARG A 326 -7.59 11.10 -2.15
N ARG A 327 -7.61 9.80 -1.83
CA ARG A 327 -8.82 9.07 -1.41
C ARG A 327 -8.52 8.40 -0.09
N LEU A 328 -9.10 8.89 1.00
CA LEU A 328 -8.84 8.39 2.34
C LEU A 328 -10.09 7.75 2.94
N PHE A 329 -9.99 6.48 3.33
CA PHE A 329 -10.91 5.84 4.26
C PHE A 329 -10.28 5.87 5.67
N PHE A 330 -10.88 6.64 6.58
CA PHE A 330 -10.45 6.79 7.96
C PHE A 330 -11.38 5.99 8.88
N VAL A 331 -10.82 5.03 9.61
CA VAL A 331 -11.56 4.22 10.58
C VAL A 331 -11.59 4.93 11.92
N GLY A 332 -12.76 5.38 12.36
CA GLY A 332 -12.94 5.98 13.67
C GLY A 332 -12.71 4.97 14.80
N ILE A 333 -12.34 5.48 15.96
CA ILE A 333 -12.09 4.69 17.16
C ILE A 333 -13.43 4.15 17.68
N ALA A 334 -13.53 2.84 17.91
CA ALA A 334 -14.71 2.20 18.49
C ALA A 334 -14.92 2.61 19.98
N PRO A 335 -15.98 2.17 20.67
CA PRO A 335 -16.18 2.42 22.11
C PRO A 335 -15.13 1.69 22.95
N LEU A 336 -13.93 2.26 23.00
CA LEU A 336 -12.73 1.64 23.51
C LEU A 336 -12.83 1.31 25.00
N GLY A 337 -13.52 2.15 25.76
CA GLY A 337 -13.80 1.89 27.18
C GLY A 337 -14.63 0.64 27.43
N CYS A 338 -15.30 0.11 26.40
CA CYS A 338 -16.13 -1.08 26.49
C CYS A 338 -15.42 -2.36 26.03
N CYS A 339 -14.17 -2.31 25.58
CA CYS A 339 -13.44 -3.52 25.20
C CYS A 339 -13.07 -4.34 26.46
N PRO A 340 -12.84 -5.66 26.31
CA PRO A 340 -12.58 -6.55 27.44
C PRO A 340 -11.40 -6.09 28.32
N LEU A 341 -10.30 -5.60 27.74
CA LEU A 341 -9.13 -5.10 28.46
C LEU A 341 -9.49 -3.94 29.39
N ILE A 342 -10.18 -2.91 28.88
CA ILE A 342 -10.48 -1.72 29.67
C ILE A 342 -11.55 -2.03 30.73
N ARG A 343 -12.49 -2.92 30.44
CA ARG A 343 -13.41 -3.46 31.44
C ARG A 343 -12.66 -4.19 32.55
N GLU A 344 -11.67 -5.00 32.19
CA GLU A 344 -10.90 -5.77 33.17
C GLU A 344 -10.14 -4.86 34.15
N LEU A 345 -9.61 -3.74 33.65
CA LEU A 345 -8.94 -2.70 34.45
C LEU A 345 -9.92 -1.89 35.32
N ASN A 346 -11.19 -1.82 34.94
CA ASN A 346 -12.22 -1.11 35.70
C ASN A 346 -12.72 -2.00 36.87
N PRO A 347 -12.66 -1.54 38.14
CA PRO A 347 -13.15 -2.31 39.29
C PRO A 347 -14.60 -2.76 39.19
N THR A 348 -15.44 -2.03 38.45
CA THR A 348 -16.86 -2.36 38.23
C THR A 348 -17.08 -3.35 37.08
N LYS A 349 -16.04 -3.64 36.29
CA LYS A 349 -16.12 -4.39 35.02
C LYS A 349 -17.05 -3.77 33.98
N GLU A 350 -17.50 -2.53 34.21
CA GLU A 350 -18.30 -1.77 33.27
C GLU A 350 -17.45 -0.94 32.30
N CYS A 351 -18.08 -0.35 31.27
CA CYS A 351 -17.35 0.48 30.32
C CYS A 351 -16.68 1.66 31.06
N ASP A 352 -15.43 1.95 30.73
CA ASP A 352 -14.76 3.14 31.23
C ASP A 352 -15.26 4.39 30.48
N ALA A 353 -15.83 5.34 31.22
CA ALA A 353 -16.40 6.56 30.66
C ALA A 353 -15.32 7.53 30.14
N GLN A 354 -14.15 7.56 30.77
CA GLN A 354 -13.05 8.45 30.38
C GLN A 354 -12.39 7.98 29.09
N ALA A 355 -12.13 6.67 28.97
CA ALA A 355 -11.65 6.05 27.73
C ALA A 355 -12.59 6.33 26.55
N ASN A 356 -13.91 6.21 26.78
CA ASN A 356 -14.91 6.51 25.77
C ASN A 356 -14.97 8.01 25.44
N TYR A 357 -14.86 8.89 26.44
CA TYR A 357 -14.78 10.34 26.21
C TYR A 357 -13.59 10.69 25.31
N MET A 358 -12.40 10.20 25.62
CA MET A 358 -11.19 10.44 24.80
C MET A 358 -11.36 9.89 23.38
N ALA A 359 -11.94 8.70 23.22
CA ALA A 359 -12.21 8.11 21.91
C ALA A 359 -13.16 8.99 21.08
N THR A 360 -14.27 9.46 21.67
CA THR A 360 -15.19 10.36 20.97
C THR A 360 -14.57 11.70 20.63
N ARG A 361 -13.76 12.28 21.53
CA ARG A 361 -13.08 13.56 21.29
C ARG A 361 -12.07 13.48 20.14
N LEU A 362 -11.31 12.39 20.07
CA LEU A 362 -10.35 12.20 18.98
C LEU A 362 -11.06 11.90 17.64
N ASN A 363 -12.19 11.20 17.66
CA ASN A 363 -13.06 11.03 16.48
C ASN A 363 -13.61 12.38 15.98
N ASP A 364 -14.14 13.22 16.86
CA ASP A 364 -14.65 14.56 16.51
C ASP A 364 -13.55 15.42 15.86
N ALA A 365 -12.35 15.40 16.46
CA ALA A 365 -11.18 16.09 15.93
C ALA A 365 -10.78 15.57 14.54
N ALA A 366 -10.79 14.24 14.32
CA ALA A 366 -10.52 13.65 13.03
C ALA A 366 -11.57 14.06 11.98
N VAL A 367 -12.86 14.11 12.33
CA VAL A 367 -13.93 14.56 11.42
C VAL A 367 -13.72 16.01 10.99
N VAL A 368 -13.41 16.90 11.94
CA VAL A 368 -13.12 18.32 11.65
C VAL A 368 -11.89 18.43 10.74
N LEU A 369 -10.81 17.75 11.08
CA LEU A 369 -9.57 17.74 10.30
C LEU A 369 -9.80 17.29 8.85
N LEU A 370 -10.50 16.17 8.65
CA LEU A 370 -10.78 15.63 7.32
C LEU A 370 -11.66 16.56 6.49
N ARG A 371 -12.67 17.18 7.10
CA ARG A 371 -13.51 18.19 6.45
C ARG A 371 -12.66 19.37 5.98
N ASP A 372 -11.90 19.97 6.90
CA ASP A 372 -11.07 21.14 6.63
C ASP A 372 -10.00 20.84 5.55
N MET A 373 -9.44 19.63 5.55
CA MET A 373 -8.55 19.17 4.47
C MET A 373 -9.26 19.11 3.12
N SER A 374 -10.51 18.63 3.05
CA SER A 374 -11.26 18.56 1.78
C SER A 374 -11.70 19.94 1.27
N GLU A 375 -11.95 20.88 2.17
CA GLU A 375 -12.24 22.28 1.82
C GLU A 375 -10.98 22.98 1.27
N THR A 376 -9.81 22.66 1.84
CA THR A 376 -8.52 23.23 1.42
C THR A 376 -7.98 22.59 0.13
N HIS A 377 -8.25 21.30 -0.08
CA HIS A 377 -7.70 20.52 -1.19
C HIS A 377 -8.82 19.90 -2.05
N PRO A 378 -9.22 20.54 -3.17
CA PRO A 378 -10.36 20.09 -3.98
C PRO A 378 -10.21 18.69 -4.60
N ASP A 379 -8.99 18.18 -4.71
CA ASP A 379 -8.68 16.83 -5.21
C ASP A 379 -8.61 15.78 -4.08
N PHE A 380 -8.75 16.18 -2.82
CA PHE A 380 -8.86 15.27 -1.68
C PHE A 380 -10.31 14.90 -1.41
N THR A 381 -10.56 13.61 -1.30
CA THR A 381 -11.85 13.04 -0.92
C THR A 381 -11.65 12.04 0.20
N TYR A 382 -12.62 11.96 1.10
CA TYR A 382 -12.52 11.07 2.25
C TYR A 382 -13.84 10.40 2.58
N SER A 383 -13.71 9.37 3.41
CA SER A 383 -14.77 8.66 4.09
C SER A 383 -14.31 8.47 5.53
N PHE A 384 -15.05 9.02 6.47
CA PHE A 384 -14.90 8.73 7.89
C PHE A 384 -15.95 7.69 8.28
N PHE A 385 -15.50 6.58 8.88
CA PHE A 385 -16.39 5.58 9.46
C PHE A 385 -16.49 5.81 10.96
N ASP A 386 -17.67 6.22 11.42
CA ASP A 386 -17.99 6.32 12.84
C ASP A 386 -18.22 4.92 13.44
N THR A 387 -17.11 4.21 13.63
CA THR A 387 -17.10 2.87 14.25
C THR A 387 -17.68 2.92 15.65
N TYR A 388 -17.51 4.05 16.38
CA TYR A 388 -18.06 4.24 17.72
C TYR A 388 -19.58 4.06 17.72
N THR A 389 -20.26 4.86 16.91
CA THR A 389 -21.72 4.84 16.81
C THR A 389 -22.20 3.55 16.15
N ALA A 390 -21.49 3.05 15.12
CA ALA A 390 -21.84 1.81 14.44
C ALA A 390 -21.88 0.62 15.40
N VAL A 391 -20.87 0.49 16.27
CA VAL A 391 -20.82 -0.55 17.32
C VAL A 391 -22.00 -0.44 18.28
N LEU A 392 -22.30 0.77 18.78
CA LEU A 392 -23.34 0.95 19.79
C LEU A 392 -24.76 0.74 19.24
N GLN A 393 -25.01 1.16 18.00
CA GLN A 393 -26.37 1.23 17.46
C GLN A 393 -26.72 0.06 16.54
N SER A 394 -25.75 -0.43 15.76
CA SER A 394 -26.02 -1.28 14.60
C SER A 394 -25.50 -2.71 14.75
N ILE A 395 -24.62 -2.96 15.71
CA ILE A 395 -23.99 -4.26 15.89
C ILE A 395 -24.60 -4.99 17.10
N ARG A 396 -25.21 -6.14 16.84
CA ARG A 396 -25.73 -7.04 17.88
C ARG A 396 -24.92 -8.33 17.91
N TYR A 397 -24.46 -8.68 19.11
CA TYR A 397 -23.76 -9.91 19.44
C TYR A 397 -24.33 -10.51 20.71
N LYS A 398 -24.16 -11.83 20.88
CA LYS A 398 -24.55 -12.53 22.09
C LYS A 398 -23.58 -12.18 23.23
N GLU A 399 -22.29 -12.14 22.92
CA GLU A 399 -21.24 -11.77 23.87
C GLU A 399 -20.51 -10.51 23.38
N VAL A 400 -20.50 -9.48 24.25
CA VAL A 400 -19.96 -8.14 23.98
C VAL A 400 -19.05 -7.62 25.10
N LYS A 401 -18.94 -8.34 26.20
CA LYS A 401 -18.09 -8.00 27.35
C LYS A 401 -16.82 -8.85 27.39
N ALA A 402 -16.95 -10.15 27.14
CA ALA A 402 -15.82 -11.09 27.18
C ALA A 402 -15.12 -11.27 25.84
N ALA A 403 -13.82 -11.54 25.89
CA ALA A 403 -13.03 -11.95 24.74
C ALA A 403 -13.28 -13.43 24.41
N CYS A 404 -13.18 -13.79 23.12
CA CYS A 404 -13.25 -15.19 22.74
C CYS A 404 -11.99 -15.95 23.13
N CYS A 405 -10.80 -15.44 22.82
CA CYS A 405 -9.48 -15.97 23.15
C CYS A 405 -8.86 -15.17 24.29
N GLY A 406 -8.43 -15.86 25.35
CA GLY A 406 -7.68 -15.25 26.44
C GLY A 406 -7.64 -16.12 27.68
N LEU A 407 -7.36 -15.49 28.82
CA LEU A 407 -7.26 -16.13 30.12
C LEU A 407 -7.82 -15.23 31.22
N GLY A 408 -8.26 -15.86 32.31
CA GLY A 408 -8.79 -15.17 33.49
C GLY A 408 -10.20 -14.64 33.28
N ASP A 409 -10.57 -13.64 34.10
CA ASP A 409 -11.90 -13.04 34.06
C ASP A 409 -12.18 -12.40 32.69
N ASN A 410 -13.38 -12.63 32.16
CA ASN A 410 -13.80 -12.23 30.80
C ASN A 410 -12.82 -12.62 29.66
N ASN A 411 -11.92 -13.59 29.88
CA ASN A 411 -10.77 -13.88 29.02
C ASN A 411 -9.90 -12.64 28.73
N ALA A 412 -9.82 -11.70 29.67
CA ALA A 412 -9.22 -10.38 29.46
C ALA A 412 -8.06 -10.06 30.42
N MET A 413 -7.80 -10.89 31.43
CA MET A 413 -6.73 -10.68 32.40
C MET A 413 -5.33 -10.78 31.77
N PHE A 414 -5.18 -11.60 30.74
CA PHE A 414 -3.95 -11.74 29.97
C PHE A 414 -4.24 -11.73 28.47
N LEU A 415 -3.26 -11.28 27.69
CA LEU A 415 -3.32 -11.31 26.23
C LEU A 415 -3.55 -12.75 25.72
N CYS A 416 -4.28 -12.88 24.61
CA CYS A 416 -4.39 -14.15 23.89
C CYS A 416 -2.99 -14.65 23.54
N SER A 417 -2.70 -15.89 23.92
CA SER A 417 -1.39 -16.54 23.79
C SER A 417 -1.57 -18.02 23.44
N PRO A 418 -0.50 -18.75 23.13
CA PRO A 418 -0.59 -20.20 22.91
C PRO A 418 -1.13 -20.99 24.12
N ALA A 419 -1.04 -20.42 25.33
CA ALA A 419 -1.57 -21.03 26.54
C ALA A 419 -3.06 -20.70 26.79
N SER A 420 -3.63 -19.79 26.00
CA SER A 420 -5.03 -19.36 26.15
C SER A 420 -6.02 -20.41 25.66
N VAL A 421 -7.21 -20.37 26.23
CA VAL A 421 -8.39 -21.04 25.68
C VAL A 421 -9.12 -20.06 24.75
N TYR A 422 -9.94 -20.60 23.85
CA TYR A 422 -10.80 -19.80 23.00
C TYR A 422 -12.23 -20.37 22.96
N CYS A 423 -13.19 -19.50 22.67
CA CYS A 423 -14.60 -19.84 22.61
C CYS A 423 -14.94 -20.81 21.46
N ASP A 424 -15.93 -21.69 21.68
CA ASP A 424 -16.38 -22.66 20.67
C ASP A 424 -17.04 -21.96 19.46
N ASN A 425 -17.85 -20.93 19.72
CA ASN A 425 -18.60 -20.22 18.68
C ASN A 425 -18.15 -18.76 18.54
N ARG A 426 -17.13 -18.55 17.71
CA ARG A 426 -16.53 -17.23 17.40
C ARG A 426 -17.51 -16.24 16.77
N THR A 427 -18.53 -16.69 16.04
CA THR A 427 -19.50 -15.78 15.40
C THR A 427 -20.51 -15.17 16.39
N SER A 428 -20.53 -15.66 17.63
CA SER A 428 -21.38 -15.11 18.71
C SER A 428 -20.67 -14.04 19.54
N TYR A 429 -19.35 -13.90 19.40
CA TYR A 429 -18.51 -12.96 20.14
C TYR A 429 -18.14 -11.76 19.30
N MET A 430 -18.25 -10.57 19.89
CA MET A 430 -17.75 -9.35 19.27
C MET A 430 -16.21 -9.30 19.26
N PHE A 431 -15.58 -9.67 20.37
CA PHE A 431 -14.14 -9.55 20.56
C PHE A 431 -13.45 -10.90 20.38
N TRP A 432 -12.40 -10.91 19.55
CA TRP A 432 -11.52 -12.06 19.42
C TRP A 432 -10.60 -12.17 20.63
N ASP A 433 -9.88 -11.10 20.95
CA ASP A 433 -9.03 -11.03 22.14
C ASP A 433 -9.43 -9.83 23.01
N VAL A 434 -8.53 -9.39 23.88
CA VAL A 434 -8.82 -8.37 24.88
C VAL A 434 -9.20 -7.00 24.30
N VAL A 435 -8.92 -6.74 23.01
CA VAL A 435 -9.24 -5.46 22.36
C VAL A 435 -9.73 -5.62 20.92
N HIS A 436 -9.30 -6.65 20.19
CA HIS A 436 -9.54 -6.78 18.77
C HIS A 436 -10.85 -7.51 18.45
N PRO A 437 -11.56 -7.12 17.37
CA PRO A 437 -12.80 -7.76 16.97
C PRO A 437 -12.57 -9.15 16.35
N THR A 438 -13.59 -10.01 16.43
CA THR A 438 -13.64 -11.23 15.61
C THR A 438 -13.82 -10.90 14.13
N GLN A 439 -13.39 -11.79 13.23
CA GLN A 439 -13.68 -11.64 11.79
C GLN A 439 -15.18 -11.39 11.55
N ALA A 440 -16.07 -12.08 12.27
CA ALA A 440 -17.51 -11.90 12.14
C ALA A 440 -17.95 -10.46 12.53
N ALA A 441 -17.34 -9.87 13.57
CA ALA A 441 -17.56 -8.48 13.95
C ALA A 441 -17.08 -7.51 12.87
N VAL A 442 -15.89 -7.74 12.32
CA VAL A 442 -15.36 -6.95 11.21
C VAL A 442 -16.27 -7.06 9.98
N GLU A 443 -16.78 -8.25 9.63
CA GLU A 443 -17.69 -8.45 8.49
C GLU A 443 -18.99 -7.62 8.60
N LYS A 444 -19.57 -7.54 9.80
CA LYS A 444 -20.77 -6.71 10.01
C LYS A 444 -20.45 -5.21 9.90
N LEU A 445 -19.34 -4.77 10.47
CA LEU A 445 -18.90 -3.37 10.39
C LEU A 445 -18.55 -2.98 8.95
N MET A 446 -17.92 -3.89 8.20
CA MET A 446 -17.53 -3.67 6.81
C MET A 446 -18.71 -3.52 5.87
N LYS A 447 -19.83 -4.23 6.11
CA LYS A 447 -21.06 -3.97 5.37
C LYS A 447 -21.48 -2.51 5.49
N ILE A 448 -21.48 -1.97 6.72
CA ILE A 448 -21.83 -0.57 6.97
C ILE A 448 -20.80 0.37 6.30
N ALA A 449 -19.50 0.14 6.51
CA ALA A 449 -18.46 0.99 5.95
C ALA A 449 -18.47 1.02 4.41
N PHE A 450 -18.83 -0.09 3.77
CA PHE A 450 -18.71 -0.24 2.32
C PHE A 450 -19.80 0.52 1.55
N ASP A 451 -21.07 0.36 1.93
CA ASP A 451 -22.22 0.93 1.20
C ASP A 451 -23.20 1.73 2.07
N GLY A 452 -22.90 1.90 3.37
CA GLY A 452 -23.71 2.68 4.30
C GLY A 452 -23.70 4.18 4.03
N SER A 453 -24.32 4.95 4.92
CA SER A 453 -24.51 6.38 4.76
C SER A 453 -24.35 7.14 6.08
N ALA A 454 -24.46 8.46 6.01
CA ALA A 454 -24.54 9.30 7.19
C ALA A 454 -25.69 8.84 8.12
N PRO A 455 -25.54 8.95 9.45
CA PRO A 455 -24.38 9.53 10.13
C PRO A 455 -23.18 8.58 10.29
N LEU A 456 -23.33 7.27 10.04
CA LEU A 456 -22.31 6.27 10.34
C LEU A 456 -21.10 6.33 9.40
N VAL A 457 -21.32 6.70 8.14
CA VAL A 457 -20.26 6.82 7.13
C VAL A 457 -20.46 8.10 6.34
N SER A 458 -19.49 9.00 6.36
CA SER A 458 -19.64 10.36 5.81
C SER A 458 -18.30 10.96 5.35
N PRO A 459 -18.28 11.84 4.33
CA PRO A 459 -19.38 12.21 3.44
C PRO A 459 -19.66 11.18 2.35
N LYS A 460 -18.72 10.25 2.13
CA LYS A 460 -18.83 9.13 1.18
C LYS A 460 -18.62 7.81 1.91
N ASN A 461 -19.23 6.73 1.43
CA ASN A 461 -18.81 5.36 1.79
C ASN A 461 -17.67 4.86 0.90
N ILE A 462 -17.09 3.69 1.20
CA ILE A 462 -15.95 3.15 0.44
C ILE A 462 -16.30 2.97 -1.04
N LYS A 463 -17.51 2.49 -1.34
CA LYS A 463 -17.96 2.32 -2.73
C LYS A 463 -17.96 3.65 -3.49
N GLN A 464 -18.60 4.68 -2.94
CA GLN A 464 -18.64 6.02 -3.53
C GLN A 464 -17.25 6.67 -3.62
N LEU A 465 -16.40 6.44 -2.62
CA LEU A 465 -15.03 6.98 -2.59
C LEU A 465 -14.16 6.37 -3.70
N THR A 466 -14.34 5.09 -3.99
CA THR A 466 -13.55 4.37 -5.00
C THR A 466 -14.09 4.54 -6.42
N GLU A 467 -15.38 4.82 -6.59
CA GLU A 467 -16.00 5.14 -7.89
C GLU A 467 -15.75 6.59 -8.35
N SER A 468 -15.34 7.49 -7.45
CA SER A 468 -15.19 8.93 -7.74
C SER A 468 -13.93 9.34 -8.49
#